data_AF-A0A932J383-F1
#
_entry.id   AF-A0A932J383-F1
#
_cell.length_a   1.000
_cell.length_b   1.000
_cell.length_c   1.000
_cell.angle_alpha   90.00
_cell.angle_beta   90.00
_cell.angle_gamma   90.00
#
_symmetry.space_group_name_H-M   'P 1'
#
loop_
_entity.id
_entity.type
_entity.pdbx_description
1 polymer ?
#
loop_
_entity_poly.entity_id
_entity_poly.type
_entity_poly.pdbx_seq_one_letter_code
_entity_poly.pdbx_strand_id
1 'polypeptide(L)'
;MRSFRLLAFGVMLTLAGALEPALAQPAACTGRLYLTFDTGNMSQAHFIADTLRQHHIKASFFLANEKTTSDNYALDPACAPFWRTLAQE
;
A
#
# COMPACT_ATOMS: atom_id res chain seq x y z
N MET A 1 34.01 -10.59 -70.62
CA MET A 1 33.57 -11.99 -70.42
C MET A 1 33.44 -12.24 -68.92
N ARG A 2 32.31 -12.85 -68.52
CA ARG A 2 31.98 -13.41 -67.19
C ARG A 2 31.64 -12.37 -66.11
N SER A 3 30.58 -12.50 -65.32
CA SER A 3 29.31 -13.21 -65.41
C SER A 3 28.46 -12.60 -64.29
N PHE A 4 27.22 -12.26 -64.61
CA PHE A 4 26.20 -11.83 -63.67
C PHE A 4 25.91 -12.97 -62.69
N ARG A 5 25.97 -12.70 -61.38
CA ARG A 5 25.32 -13.53 -60.36
C ARG A 5 24.62 -12.62 -59.36
N LEU A 6 23.37 -12.31 -59.67
CA LEU A 6 22.38 -11.87 -58.69
C LEU A 6 22.16 -13.02 -57.70
N LEU A 7 22.69 -12.91 -56.48
CA LEU A 7 22.11 -13.63 -55.35
C LEU A 7 21.05 -12.72 -54.73
N ALA A 8 19.79 -12.98 -55.08
CA ALA A 8 18.65 -12.44 -54.37
C ALA A 8 18.62 -13.07 -52.97
N PHE A 9 19.14 -12.35 -51.97
CA PHE A 9 18.88 -12.68 -50.57
C PHE A 9 17.46 -12.21 -50.25
N GLY A 10 16.52 -13.16 -50.25
CA GLY A 10 15.13 -12.92 -49.91
C GLY A 10 15.02 -12.41 -48.47
N VAL A 11 14.59 -11.16 -48.31
CA VAL A 11 14.15 -10.62 -47.03
C VAL A 11 12.76 -11.19 -46.77
N MET A 12 12.68 -12.27 -45.98
CA MET A 12 11.41 -12.76 -45.44
C MET A 12 11.09 -11.92 -44.21
N LEU A 13 10.40 -10.79 -44.43
CA LEU A 13 9.91 -9.91 -43.38
C LEU A 13 8.69 -10.57 -42.72
N THR A 14 8.91 -11.31 -41.63
CA THR A 14 7.83 -11.84 -40.80
C THR A 14 7.12 -10.68 -40.10
N LEU A 15 5.95 -10.27 -40.61
CA LEU A 15 4.99 -9.45 -39.85
C LEU A 15 4.38 -10.32 -38.74
N ALA A 16 5.13 -10.56 -37.67
CA ALA A 16 4.57 -10.99 -36.40
C ALA A 16 4.14 -9.72 -35.66
N GLY A 17 2.99 -9.16 -36.05
CA GLY A 17 2.32 -8.13 -35.27
C GLY A 17 1.87 -8.76 -33.96
N ALA A 18 2.63 -8.53 -32.89
CA ALA A 18 2.21 -8.87 -31.53
C ALA A 18 0.97 -8.04 -31.22
N LEU A 19 -0.21 -8.69 -31.25
CA LEU A 19 -1.40 -8.19 -30.58
C LEU A 19 -1.14 -8.33 -29.08
N GLU A 20 -0.39 -7.39 -28.51
CA GLU A 20 -0.33 -7.20 -27.07
C GLU A 20 -1.74 -6.83 -26.61
N PRO A 21 -2.37 -7.62 -25.71
CA PRO A 21 -3.64 -7.23 -25.15
C PRO A 21 -3.43 -5.90 -24.40
N ALA A 22 -4.12 -4.86 -24.82
CA ALA A 22 -4.14 -3.59 -24.11
C ALA A 22 -4.78 -3.83 -22.73
N LEU A 23 -3.97 -4.12 -21.72
CA LEU A 23 -4.39 -4.14 -20.33
C LEU A 23 -4.80 -2.70 -19.99
N ALA A 24 -6.10 -2.45 -19.99
CA ALA A 24 -6.65 -1.19 -19.53
C ALA A 24 -6.15 -0.93 -18.12
N GLN A 25 -5.33 0.11 -17.95
CA GLN A 25 -4.89 0.52 -16.63
C GLN A 25 -6.14 1.01 -15.88
N PRO A 26 -6.41 0.49 -14.67
CA PRO A 26 -7.50 1.00 -13.87
C PRO A 26 -7.32 2.51 -13.70
N ALA A 27 -8.40 3.26 -13.89
CA ALA A 27 -8.35 4.71 -13.69
C ALA A 27 -7.75 5.02 -12.33
N ALA A 28 -6.79 5.94 -12.27
CA ALA A 28 -6.16 6.32 -11.02
C ALA A 28 -7.25 6.82 -10.05
N CYS A 29 -7.35 6.20 -8.87
CA CYS A 29 -8.26 6.66 -7.81
C CYS A 29 -7.79 8.04 -7.33
N THR A 30 -8.48 9.10 -7.73
CA THR A 30 -8.15 10.49 -7.34
C THR A 30 -8.87 10.95 -6.08
N GLY A 31 -9.84 10.17 -5.58
CA GLY A 31 -10.60 10.49 -4.38
C GLY A 31 -9.72 10.42 -3.13
N ARG A 32 -9.89 11.40 -2.23
CA ARG A 32 -9.29 11.37 -0.90
C ARG A 32 -10.27 10.77 0.09
N LEU A 33 -9.83 9.75 0.82
CA LEU A 33 -10.58 9.11 1.90
C LEU A 33 -10.07 9.61 3.25
N TYR A 34 -10.98 9.99 4.13
CA TYR A 34 -10.68 10.28 5.53
C TYR A 34 -11.32 9.18 6.39
N LEU A 35 -10.49 8.50 7.17
CA LEU A 35 -10.92 7.43 8.07
C LEU A 35 -10.69 7.85 9.52
N THR A 36 -11.68 7.60 10.36
CA THR A 36 -11.58 7.76 11.82
C THR A 36 -11.97 6.45 12.48
N PHE A 37 -11.13 5.93 13.35
CA PHE A 37 -11.41 4.74 14.14
C PHE A 37 -11.61 5.17 15.58
N ASP A 38 -12.79 4.90 16.12
CA ASP A 38 -13.10 5.20 17.51
C ASP A 38 -12.93 3.92 18.35
N THR A 39 -11.78 3.81 19.03
CA THR A 39 -11.47 2.68 19.91
C THR A 39 -10.83 3.20 21.20
N GLY A 40 -11.63 3.47 22.23
CA GLY A 40 -11.11 3.98 23.51
C GLY A 40 -10.59 2.90 24.47
N ASN A 41 -11.00 1.64 24.34
CA ASN A 41 -10.71 0.58 25.31
C ASN A 41 -9.39 -0.21 25.07
N MET A 42 -8.48 0.32 24.25
CA MET A 42 -7.20 -0.31 23.87
C MET A 42 -7.26 -1.62 23.08
N SER A 43 -8.41 -2.29 22.94
CA SER A 43 -8.51 -3.65 22.36
C SER A 43 -7.84 -3.78 21.00
N GLN A 44 -8.03 -2.79 20.12
CA GLN A 44 -7.53 -2.82 18.75
C GLN A 44 -6.32 -1.91 18.51
N ALA A 45 -5.82 -1.22 19.54
CA ALA A 45 -4.83 -0.16 19.37
C ALA A 45 -3.54 -0.67 18.69
N HIS A 46 -3.03 -1.82 19.11
CA HIS A 46 -1.86 -2.46 18.50
C HIS A 46 -2.12 -2.88 17.05
N PHE A 47 -3.25 -3.55 16.79
CA PHE A 47 -3.60 -4.00 15.43
C PHE A 47 -3.73 -2.83 14.45
N ILE A 48 -4.36 -1.74 14.88
CA ILE A 48 -4.49 -0.52 14.06
C ILE A 48 -3.10 0.06 13.76
N ALA A 49 -2.25 0.22 14.77
CA ALA A 49 -0.90 0.75 14.57
C ALA A 49 -0.05 -0.14 13.63
N ASP A 50 -0.09 -1.45 13.81
CA ASP A 50 0.64 -2.41 12.98
C ASP A 50 0.15 -2.38 11.52
N THR A 51 -1.18 -2.31 11.32
CA THR A 51 -1.79 -2.21 9.99
C THR A 51 -1.38 -0.91 9.30
N LEU A 52 -1.44 0.21 10.01
CA LEU A 52 -1.04 1.50 9.46
C LEU A 52 0.44 1.48 9.03
N ARG A 53 1.33 0.91 9.85
CA ARG A 53 2.76 0.76 9.49
C ARG A 53 2.95 -0.15 8.28
N GLN A 54 2.29 -1.31 8.24
CA GLN A 54 2.39 -2.25 7.12
C GLN A 54 2.01 -1.59 5.79
N HIS A 55 1.00 -0.72 5.80
CA HIS A 55 0.53 0.00 4.62
C HIS A 55 1.18 1.37 4.43
N HIS A 56 2.15 1.74 5.27
CA HIS A 56 2.86 3.02 5.22
C HIS A 56 1.91 4.24 5.29
N ILE A 57 0.84 4.13 6.10
CA ILE A 57 -0.16 5.17 6.29
C ILE A 57 0.17 5.97 7.54
N LYS A 58 0.32 7.28 7.41
CA LYS A 58 0.45 8.20 8.55
C LYS A 58 -0.93 8.52 9.11
N ALA A 59 -1.06 8.44 10.43
CA ALA A 59 -2.29 8.77 11.14
C ALA A 59 -1.99 9.62 12.38
N SER A 60 -3.01 10.30 12.89
CA SER A 60 -2.96 10.99 14.17
C SER A 60 -3.77 10.19 15.19
N PHE A 61 -3.17 9.95 16.36
CA PHE A 61 -3.84 9.26 17.46
C PHE A 61 -4.39 10.28 18.45
N PHE A 62 -5.69 10.23 18.70
CA PHE A 62 -6.38 11.02 19.72
C PHE A 62 -6.72 10.10 20.88
N LEU A 63 -6.29 10.48 22.09
CA LEU A 63 -6.42 9.61 23.27
C LEU A 63 -7.59 10.05 24.14
N ALA A 64 -8.42 9.08 24.53
CA ALA A 64 -9.47 9.23 25.53
C ALA A 64 -9.17 8.30 26.71
N ASN A 65 -9.48 8.72 27.93
CA ASN A 65 -9.25 7.90 29.12
C ASN A 65 -10.42 6.95 29.39
N GLU A 66 -10.59 5.94 28.53
CA GLU A 66 -11.66 4.95 28.68
C GLU A 66 -11.18 3.67 29.35
N LYS A 67 -12.15 2.88 29.84
CA LYS A 67 -11.89 1.59 30.45
C LYS A 67 -11.42 0.60 29.38
N THR A 68 -10.30 -0.06 29.66
CA THR A 68 -9.73 -1.13 28.85
C THR A 68 -10.44 -2.46 29.07
N THR A 69 -10.17 -3.45 28.21
CA THR A 69 -10.68 -4.82 28.36
C THR A 69 -10.09 -5.58 29.55
N SER A 70 -9.02 -5.07 30.18
CA SER A 70 -8.34 -5.70 31.33
C SER A 70 -8.57 -4.96 32.64
N ASP A 71 -9.72 -4.27 32.77
CA ASP A 71 -10.12 -3.50 33.95
C ASP A 71 -9.18 -2.32 34.36
N ASN A 72 -8.25 -1.91 33.50
CA ASN A 72 -7.46 -0.67 33.62
C ASN A 72 -8.05 0.45 32.73
N TYR A 73 -7.37 1.59 32.63
CA TYR A 73 -7.71 2.70 31.74
C TYR A 73 -6.67 2.96 30.64
N ALA A 74 -7.11 3.52 29.51
CA ALA A 74 -6.25 3.73 28.33
C ALA A 74 -5.12 4.76 28.55
N LEU A 75 -5.21 5.62 29.57
CA LEU A 75 -4.12 6.52 29.97
C LEU A 75 -3.36 6.05 31.22
N ASP A 76 -3.61 4.82 31.70
CA ASP A 76 -2.85 4.27 32.82
C ASP A 76 -1.38 4.04 32.45
N PRO A 77 -0.47 3.98 33.45
CA PRO A 77 0.95 3.74 33.23
C PRO A 77 1.26 2.49 32.40
N ALA A 78 0.40 1.48 32.42
CA ALA A 78 0.55 0.26 31.63
C ALA A 78 0.50 0.53 30.11
N CYS A 79 -0.28 1.52 29.66
CA CYS A 79 -0.40 1.88 28.25
C CYS A 79 0.63 2.93 27.81
N ALA A 80 1.25 3.64 28.77
CA ALA A 80 2.18 4.73 28.48
C ALA A 80 3.36 4.36 27.55
N PRO A 81 4.00 3.17 27.66
CA PRO A 81 5.07 2.78 26.74
C PRO A 81 4.60 2.72 25.29
N PHE A 82 3.41 2.16 25.05
CA PHE A 82 2.83 2.06 23.70
C PHE A 82 2.59 3.44 23.08
N TRP A 83 1.96 4.34 23.84
CA TRP A 83 1.70 5.70 23.35
C TRP A 83 2.97 6.50 23.07
N ARG A 84 4.00 6.32 23.91
CA ARG A 84 5.29 6.97 23.70
C ARG A 84 5.99 6.47 22.43
N THR A 85 5.89 5.18 22.13
CA THR A 85 6.40 4.63 20.87
C THR A 85 5.72 5.32 19.67
N LEU A 86 4.38 5.40 19.66
CA LEU A 86 3.66 6.05 18.56
C LEU A 86 3.97 7.55 18.42
N ALA A 87 4.20 8.24 19.54
CA ALA A 87 4.58 9.66 19.51
C ALA A 87 6.01 9.90 18.98
N GLN A 88 6.83 8.87 18.86
CA GLN A 88 8.20 8.92 18.34
C GLN A 88 8.30 8.49 16.88
N GLU A 89 7.23 7.94 16.29
CA GLU A 89 7.11 7.57 14.87
C GLU A 89 6.86 8.80 13.98
#